data_AF-A0A2M4DP26-F1
#
_entry.id   AF-A0A2M4DP26-F1
#
_cell.length_a   1.000
_cell.length_b   1.000
_cell.length_c   1.000
_cell.angle_alpha   90.00
_cell.angle_beta   90.00
_cell.angle_gamma   90.00
#
_symmetry.space_group_name_H-M   'P 1'
#
loop_
_entity.id
_entity.type
_entity.pdbx_description
1 polymer ?
#
loop_
_entity_poly.entity_id
_entity_poly.type
_entity_poly.pdbx_seq_one_letter_code
_entity_poly.pdbx_strand_id
1 'polypeptide(L)'
;MRWGVYDLLSATCYTTGYIVYFTLLAGFFWLNVMSFDIYWTFGGSRGRTTERRKFLFYCLYAWGTPVLLLSLVLLFDHTELIGEDMRPQIGESRCYLKDDKLIEFLYMYLPMLILVGVNVFFFGVTAKRIYQMEQATATALSSESRRHAKYEKDRYRFSLYVRLFTIMGVTWTVEIISWLLGKPSVASSSWLVYALDVCNCLTGIAIFFLFVWKQKVKTLLLQRYV
;
A
#
# COMPACT_ATOMS: atom_id res chain seq x y z
N MET A 1 13.75 7.12 -8.68
CA MET A 1 14.58 7.90 -7.70
C MET A 1 16.06 7.88 -8.11
N ARG A 2 16.55 8.96 -8.76
CA ARG A 2 17.99 9.19 -9.02
C ARG A 2 18.45 10.33 -8.12
N TRP A 3 18.76 10.03 -6.86
CA TRP A 3 19.36 11.00 -5.96
C TRP A 3 20.86 10.78 -5.99
N GLY A 4 21.61 11.67 -6.65
CA GLY A 4 23.08 11.73 -6.60
C GLY A 4 23.61 12.21 -5.24
N VAL A 5 22.97 11.80 -4.16
CA VAL A 5 23.28 12.15 -2.76
C VAL A 5 24.17 11.08 -2.12
N TYR A 6 24.17 9.87 -2.67
CA TYR A 6 24.96 8.74 -2.18
C TYR A 6 25.98 8.32 -3.23
N ASP A 7 27.21 8.04 -2.78
CA ASP A 7 28.18 7.32 -3.60
C ASP A 7 27.66 5.91 -3.87
N LEU A 8 27.73 5.47 -5.13
CA LEU A 8 27.44 4.09 -5.52
C LEU A 8 28.38 3.13 -4.78
N LEU A 9 27.95 1.89 -4.53
CA LEU A 9 28.68 0.90 -3.73
C LEU A 9 28.94 1.31 -2.26
N SER A 10 28.30 2.37 -1.75
CA SER A 10 28.38 2.73 -0.33
C SER A 10 27.38 1.94 0.51
N ALA A 11 27.75 1.66 1.77
CA ALA A 11 26.85 0.99 2.73
C ALA A 11 25.53 1.76 2.92
N THR A 12 25.56 3.09 2.81
CA THR A 12 24.36 3.95 2.88
C THR A 12 23.44 3.76 1.68
N CYS A 13 23.99 3.62 0.47
CA CYS A 13 23.25 3.33 -0.76
C CYS A 13 22.55 1.97 -0.70
N TYR A 14 23.29 0.91 -0.33
CA TYR A 14 22.73 -0.44 -0.14
C TYR A 14 21.60 -0.44 0.90
N THR A 15 21.87 0.10 2.09
CA THR A 15 20.90 0.15 3.20
C THR A 15 19.64 0.90 2.80
N THR A 16 19.79 2.04 2.12
CA THR A 16 18.64 2.82 1.63
C THR A 16 17.85 2.03 0.60
N GLY A 17 18.51 1.36 -0.34
CA GLY A 17 17.85 0.53 -1.36
C GLY A 17 16.97 -0.57 -0.74
N TYR A 18 17.51 -1.30 0.24
CA TYR A 18 16.75 -2.35 0.94
C TYR A 18 15.59 -1.78 1.78
N ILE A 19 15.80 -0.65 2.46
CA ILE A 19 14.74 0.01 3.23
C ILE A 19 13.61 0.47 2.32
N VAL A 20 13.94 1.09 1.19
CA VAL A 20 12.95 1.56 0.20
C VAL A 20 12.18 0.36 -0.36
N TYR A 21 12.87 -0.70 -0.79
CA TYR A 21 12.23 -1.92 -1.28
C TYR A 21 11.22 -2.51 -0.26
N PHE A 22 11.66 -2.68 0.99
CA PHE A 22 10.83 -3.22 2.07
C PHE A 22 9.62 -2.34 2.39
N THR A 23 9.84 -1.05 2.57
CA THR A 23 8.78 -0.11 2.99
C THR A 23 7.70 0.04 1.91
N LEU A 24 8.08 0.04 0.64
CA LEU A 24 7.14 0.10 -0.47
C LEU A 24 6.27 -1.16 -0.52
N LEU A 25 6.88 -2.36 -0.47
CA LEU A 25 6.13 -3.62 -0.41
C LEU A 25 5.21 -3.67 0.80
N ALA A 26 5.72 -3.36 1.99
CA ALA A 26 4.92 -3.33 3.20
C ALA A 26 3.72 -2.38 3.08
N GLY A 27 3.89 -1.21 2.47
CA GLY A 27 2.80 -0.28 2.18
C GLY A 27 1.68 -0.90 1.34
N PHE A 28 2.03 -1.61 0.27
CA PHE A 28 1.05 -2.31 -0.57
C PHE A 28 0.36 -3.47 0.13
N PHE A 29 1.09 -4.27 0.90
CA PHE A 29 0.51 -5.37 1.67
C PHE A 29 -0.44 -4.85 2.75
N TRP A 30 -0.09 -3.76 3.43
CA TRP A 30 -0.99 -3.09 4.37
C TRP A 30 -2.25 -2.56 3.70
N LEU A 31 -2.11 -1.95 2.52
CA LEU A 31 -3.24 -1.52 1.72
C LEU A 31 -4.14 -2.70 1.34
N ASN A 32 -3.54 -3.83 0.98
CA ASN A 32 -4.27 -5.05 0.66
C ASN A 32 -5.05 -5.62 1.85
N VAL A 33 -4.44 -5.64 3.04
CA VAL A 33 -5.12 -5.98 4.29
C VAL A 33 -6.29 -5.02 4.55
N MET A 34 -6.10 -3.72 4.38
CA MET A 34 -7.15 -2.72 4.60
C MET A 34 -8.32 -2.90 3.62
N SER A 35 -8.04 -3.17 2.34
CA SER A 35 -9.05 -3.49 1.33
C SER A 35 -9.81 -4.77 1.66
N PHE A 36 -9.09 -5.82 2.08
CA PHE A 36 -9.67 -7.09 2.51
C PHE A 36 -10.56 -6.93 3.75
N ASP A 37 -10.12 -6.18 4.76
CA ASP A 37 -10.87 -5.92 6.00
C ASP A 37 -12.24 -5.30 5.71
N ILE A 38 -12.27 -4.31 4.81
CA ILE A 38 -13.53 -3.68 4.40
C ILE A 38 -14.37 -4.64 3.56
N TYR A 39 -13.78 -5.31 2.57
CA TYR A 39 -14.47 -6.30 1.75
C TYR A 39 -15.17 -7.36 2.62
N TRP A 40 -14.45 -7.88 3.61
CA TRP A 40 -14.96 -8.86 4.56
C TRP A 40 -16.04 -8.26 5.47
N THR A 41 -15.85 -7.03 5.95
CA THR A 41 -16.81 -6.31 6.80
C THR A 41 -18.17 -6.10 6.12
N PHE A 42 -18.18 -5.69 4.84
CA PHE A 42 -19.42 -5.52 4.06
C PHE A 42 -19.99 -6.84 3.52
N GLY A 43 -19.23 -7.94 3.58
CA GLY A 43 -19.66 -9.27 3.14
C GLY A 43 -20.58 -10.03 4.10
N GLY A 44 -20.92 -9.46 5.25
CA GLY A 44 -21.87 -10.06 6.21
C GLY A 44 -21.32 -11.23 7.03
N SER A 45 -20.15 -11.77 6.68
CA SER A 45 -19.55 -12.91 7.38
C SER A 45 -18.74 -12.46 8.60
N ARG A 46 -19.38 -12.15 9.73
CA ARG A 46 -18.67 -11.98 11.01
C ARG A 46 -18.36 -13.35 11.59
N GLY A 47 -17.24 -13.94 11.17
CA GLY A 47 -16.69 -15.14 11.82
C GLY A 47 -16.44 -14.94 13.32
N ARG A 48 -16.57 -16.03 14.10
CA ARG A 48 -16.42 -16.11 15.57
C ARG A 48 -15.03 -15.76 16.13
N THR A 49 -14.08 -15.38 15.28
CA THR A 49 -12.71 -15.08 15.69
C THR A 49 -12.60 -13.69 16.31
N THR A 50 -11.94 -13.60 17.46
CA THR A 50 -11.67 -12.35 18.18
C THR A 50 -10.90 -11.36 17.32
N GLU A 51 -11.26 -10.07 17.38
CA GLU A 51 -10.64 -8.99 16.62
C GLU A 51 -9.11 -8.93 16.81
N ARG A 52 -8.62 -9.27 18.02
CA ARG A 52 -7.18 -9.38 18.31
C ARG A 52 -6.48 -10.45 17.49
N ARG A 53 -7.11 -11.61 17.29
CA ARG A 53 -6.51 -12.72 16.53
C ARG A 53 -6.50 -12.42 15.03
N LYS A 54 -7.56 -11.78 14.51
CA LYS A 54 -7.60 -11.26 13.14
C LYS A 54 -6.45 -10.28 12.90
N PHE A 55 -6.27 -9.31 13.80
CA PHE A 55 -5.19 -8.33 13.69
C PHE A 55 -3.80 -8.97 13.71
N LEU A 56 -3.57 -10.00 14.52
CA LEU A 56 -2.29 -10.73 14.52
C LEU A 56 -2.01 -11.40 13.18
N PHE A 57 -3.01 -12.05 12.56
CA PHE A 57 -2.85 -12.64 11.22
C PHE A 57 -2.60 -11.57 10.16
N TYR A 58 -3.28 -10.43 10.24
CA TYR A 58 -3.05 -9.30 9.35
C TYR A 58 -1.63 -8.75 9.47
N CYS A 59 -1.11 -8.58 10.70
CA CYS A 59 0.27 -8.17 10.92
C CYS A 59 1.27 -9.21 10.39
N LEU A 60 1.04 -10.49 10.67
CA LEU A 60 1.92 -11.56 10.21
C LEU A 60 1.99 -11.59 8.67
N TYR A 61 0.87 -11.42 7.99
CA TYR A 61 0.82 -11.34 6.54
C TYR A 61 1.48 -10.06 6.01
N ALA A 62 1.07 -8.89 6.52
CA ALA A 62 1.48 -7.60 5.95
C ALA A 62 2.92 -7.21 6.26
N TRP A 63 3.51 -7.72 7.34
CA TRP A 63 4.93 -7.55 7.64
C TRP A 63 5.77 -8.76 7.24
N GLY A 64 5.27 -9.97 7.51
CA GLY A 64 6.02 -11.20 7.25
C GLY A 64 6.28 -11.43 5.77
N THR A 65 5.31 -11.14 4.89
CA THR A 65 5.50 -11.33 3.44
C THR A 65 6.56 -10.38 2.86
N PRO A 66 6.55 -9.06 3.14
CA PRO A 66 7.65 -8.17 2.76
C PRO A 66 9.01 -8.57 3.35
N VAL A 67 9.07 -8.99 4.62
CA VAL A 67 10.32 -9.48 5.23
C VAL A 67 10.84 -10.71 4.48
N LEU A 68 9.95 -11.64 4.13
CA LEU A 68 10.30 -12.85 3.40
C LEU A 68 10.81 -12.51 1.99
N LEU A 69 10.13 -11.62 1.26
CA LEU A 69 10.57 -11.16 -0.07
C LEU A 69 11.93 -10.44 0.01
N LEU A 70 12.12 -9.54 0.98
CA LEU A 70 13.40 -8.87 1.21
C LEU A 70 14.51 -9.89 1.55
N SER A 71 14.20 -10.89 2.38
CA SER A 71 15.18 -11.93 2.75
C SER A 71 15.61 -12.76 1.54
N LEU A 72 14.68 -13.05 0.62
CA LEU A 72 15.00 -13.71 -0.65
C LEU A 72 15.88 -12.83 -1.54
N VAL A 73 15.59 -11.53 -1.63
CA VAL A 73 16.41 -10.57 -2.38
C VAL A 73 17.83 -10.50 -1.80
N LEU A 74 17.97 -10.37 -0.48
CA LEU A 74 19.27 -10.39 0.21
C LEU A 74 20.03 -11.70 -0.01
N LEU A 75 19.32 -12.83 0.06
CA LEU A 75 19.91 -14.14 -0.19
C LEU A 75 20.47 -14.21 -1.61
N PHE A 76 19.71 -13.77 -2.61
CA PHE A 76 20.15 -13.80 -4.01
C PHE A 76 21.26 -12.80 -4.34
N ASP A 77 21.32 -11.66 -3.66
CA ASP A 77 22.43 -10.70 -3.83
C ASP A 77 23.74 -11.19 -3.22
N HIS A 78 23.68 -11.99 -2.14
CA HIS A 78 24.88 -12.44 -1.41
C HIS A 78 25.28 -13.90 -1.66
N THR A 79 24.56 -14.62 -2.53
CA THR A 79 24.85 -16.03 -2.82
C THR A 79 24.88 -16.32 -4.31
N GLU A 80 25.62 -17.37 -4.68
CA GLU A 80 25.68 -17.84 -6.07
C GLU A 80 24.55 -18.82 -6.43
N LEU A 81 23.43 -18.80 -5.69
CA LEU A 81 22.29 -19.69 -5.96
C LEU A 81 21.67 -19.47 -7.35
N ILE A 82 21.77 -18.24 -7.87
CA ILE A 82 21.27 -17.85 -9.18
C ILE A 82 22.39 -17.23 -10.01
N GLY A 83 22.27 -17.37 -11.33
CA GLY A 83 23.20 -16.75 -12.29
C GLY A 83 23.25 -15.24 -12.10
N GLU A 84 24.42 -14.64 -12.33
CA GLU A 84 24.66 -13.21 -12.09
C GLU A 84 23.65 -12.30 -12.80
N ASP A 85 23.20 -12.72 -13.99
CA ASP A 85 22.22 -11.98 -14.80
C ASP A 85 20.82 -11.91 -14.16
N MET A 86 20.50 -12.77 -13.19
CA MET A 86 19.22 -12.83 -12.50
C MET A 86 19.24 -12.23 -11.09
N ARG A 87 20.41 -11.72 -10.65
CA ARG A 87 20.57 -11.14 -9.31
C ARG A 87 20.00 -9.73 -9.22
N PRO A 88 19.30 -9.38 -8.12
CA PRO A 88 18.78 -8.03 -7.88
C PRO A 88 19.82 -6.90 -7.97
N GLN A 89 21.07 -7.17 -7.57
CA GLN A 89 22.24 -6.27 -7.58
C GLN A 89 21.90 -4.87 -7.03
N ILE A 90 21.22 -4.82 -5.87
CA ILE A 90 20.80 -3.56 -5.27
C ILE A 90 22.03 -2.74 -4.92
N GLY A 91 22.11 -1.46 -5.30
CA GLY A 91 23.22 -0.57 -4.89
C GLY A 91 24.44 -0.53 -5.81
N GLU A 92 24.49 -1.39 -6.84
CA GLU A 92 25.62 -1.42 -7.79
C GLU A 92 25.50 -0.35 -8.88
N SER A 93 24.35 -0.24 -9.55
CA SER A 93 24.12 0.74 -10.64
C SER A 93 23.31 1.96 -10.21
N ARG A 94 22.52 1.83 -9.14
CA ARG A 94 21.75 2.88 -8.46
C ARG A 94 21.42 2.39 -7.05
N CYS A 95 21.04 3.29 -6.14
CA CYS A 95 20.61 2.93 -4.77
C CYS A 95 19.21 2.30 -4.73
N TYR A 96 19.01 1.31 -5.59
CA TYR A 96 17.80 0.55 -5.80
C TYR A 96 18.12 -0.73 -6.60
N LEU A 97 17.10 -1.52 -6.96
CA LEU A 97 17.22 -2.67 -7.88
C LEU A 97 18.02 -2.30 -9.13
N LYS A 98 18.80 -3.25 -9.67
CA LYS A 98 19.50 -3.12 -10.95
C LYS A 98 18.59 -2.55 -12.02
N ASP A 99 19.14 -1.66 -12.86
CA ASP A 99 18.46 -1.10 -14.04
C ASP A 99 18.36 -2.15 -15.16
N ASP A 100 17.69 -3.26 -14.86
CA ASP A 100 17.38 -4.34 -15.79
C ASP A 100 15.87 -4.58 -15.77
N LYS A 101 15.25 -4.57 -16.95
CA LYS A 101 13.79 -4.66 -17.05
C LYS A 101 13.25 -5.95 -16.46
N LEU A 102 13.92 -7.07 -16.69
CA LEU A 102 13.45 -8.38 -16.24
C LEU A 102 13.57 -8.50 -14.72
N ILE A 103 14.68 -8.05 -14.13
CA ILE A 103 14.89 -8.05 -12.67
C ILE A 103 13.88 -7.13 -11.97
N GLU A 104 13.72 -5.89 -12.44
CA GLU A 104 12.72 -4.97 -11.86
C GLU A 104 11.31 -5.54 -11.94
N PHE A 105 10.96 -6.17 -13.06
CA PHE A 105 9.67 -6.80 -13.24
C PHE A 105 9.46 -7.94 -12.25
N LEU A 106 10.39 -8.89 -12.16
CA LEU A 106 10.24 -10.09 -11.35
C LEU A 106 10.19 -9.79 -9.85
N TYR A 107 11.13 -8.99 -9.35
CA TYR A 107 11.30 -8.78 -7.91
C TYR A 107 10.42 -7.67 -7.36
N MET A 108 9.86 -6.79 -8.20
CA MET A 108 9.11 -5.63 -7.76
C MET A 108 7.75 -5.50 -8.45
N TYR A 109 7.71 -5.30 -9.77
CA TYR A 109 6.45 -4.97 -10.45
C TYR A 109 5.45 -6.13 -10.46
N LEU A 110 5.90 -7.37 -10.57
CA LEU A 110 5.04 -8.55 -10.57
C LEU A 110 4.29 -8.73 -9.22
N PRO A 111 4.97 -8.75 -8.05
CA PRO A 111 4.27 -8.74 -6.76
C PRO A 111 3.28 -7.57 -6.61
N MET A 112 3.66 -6.36 -7.04
CA MET A 112 2.80 -5.19 -6.94
C MET A 112 1.57 -5.29 -7.85
N LEU A 113 1.73 -5.75 -9.10
CA LEU A 113 0.61 -5.94 -10.03
C LEU A 113 -0.42 -6.94 -9.50
N ILE A 114 0.04 -8.03 -8.89
CA ILE A 114 -0.84 -9.00 -8.23
C ILE A 114 -1.62 -8.33 -7.10
N LEU A 115 -0.94 -7.60 -6.20
CA LEU A 115 -1.58 -6.89 -5.08
C LEU A 115 -2.59 -5.84 -5.56
N VAL A 116 -2.24 -5.08 -6.60
CA VAL A 116 -3.10 -4.09 -7.23
C VAL A 116 -4.35 -4.75 -7.81
N GLY A 117 -4.20 -5.85 -8.56
CA GLY A 117 -5.32 -6.61 -9.11
C GLY A 117 -6.27 -7.11 -8.03
N VAL A 118 -5.73 -7.67 -6.94
CA VAL A 118 -6.52 -8.13 -5.79
C VAL A 118 -7.24 -6.95 -5.10
N ASN A 119 -6.58 -5.79 -4.96
CA ASN A 119 -7.18 -4.60 -4.37
C ASN A 119 -8.34 -4.06 -5.21
N VAL A 120 -8.17 -3.99 -6.54
CA VAL A 120 -9.23 -3.57 -7.47
C VAL A 120 -10.43 -4.51 -7.34
N PHE A 121 -10.21 -5.82 -7.27
CA PHE A 121 -11.28 -6.79 -7.04
C PHE A 121 -12.02 -6.52 -5.71
N PHE A 122 -11.29 -6.38 -4.60
CA PHE A 122 -11.90 -6.11 -3.29
C PHE A 122 -12.68 -4.79 -3.28
N PHE A 123 -12.12 -3.72 -3.83
CA PHE A 123 -12.81 -2.43 -3.88
C PHE A 123 -14.04 -2.47 -4.80
N GLY A 124 -13.96 -3.13 -5.96
CA GLY A 124 -15.10 -3.27 -6.88
C GLY A 124 -16.27 -4.03 -6.25
N VAL A 125 -16.01 -5.16 -5.59
CA VAL A 125 -17.06 -5.92 -4.91
C VAL A 125 -17.64 -5.13 -3.72
N THR A 126 -16.78 -4.45 -2.96
CA THR A 126 -17.22 -3.61 -1.84
C THR A 126 -18.09 -2.45 -2.31
N ALA A 127 -17.70 -1.75 -3.38
CA ALA A 127 -18.48 -0.66 -3.98
C ALA A 127 -19.87 -1.14 -4.41
N LYS A 128 -19.94 -2.31 -5.06
CA LYS A 128 -21.22 -2.92 -5.46
C LYS A 128 -22.11 -3.20 -4.24
N ARG A 129 -21.55 -3.75 -3.16
CA ARG A 129 -22.28 -4.02 -1.91
C ARG A 129 -22.79 -2.74 -1.25
N ILE A 130 -21.95 -1.70 -1.20
CA ILE A 130 -22.33 -0.37 -0.67
C ILE A 130 -23.49 0.21 -1.49
N TYR A 131 -23.39 0.19 -2.82
CA TYR A 131 -24.45 0.72 -3.70
C TYR A 131 -25.79 -0.03 -3.52
N GLN A 132 -25.76 -1.36 -3.43
CA GLN A 132 -26.95 -2.17 -3.16
C GLN A 132 -27.57 -1.86 -1.79
N MET A 133 -26.74 -1.66 -0.76
CA MET A 133 -27.22 -1.29 0.57
C MET A 133 -27.83 0.12 0.61
N GLU A 134 -27.32 1.07 -0.18
CA GLU A 134 -27.90 2.42 -0.28
C GLU A 134 -29.29 2.40 -0.90
N GLN A 135 -29.47 1.63 -1.98
CA GLN A 135 -30.79 1.49 -2.60
C GLN A 135 -31.81 0.82 -1.66
N ALA A 136 -31.40 -0.19 -0.89
CA ALA A 136 -32.25 -0.84 0.10
C ALA A 136 -32.58 0.07 1.31
N THR A 137 -31.70 1.00 1.66
CA THR A 137 -31.90 1.94 2.78
C THR A 137 -32.74 3.15 2.35
N ALA A 138 -32.59 3.63 1.10
CA ALA A 138 -33.38 4.72 0.55
C ALA A 138 -34.88 4.39 0.40
N THR A 139 -35.20 3.10 0.27
CA THR A 139 -36.58 2.59 0.20
C THR A 139 -37.17 2.24 1.57
N ALA A 140 -36.32 2.09 2.61
CA ALA A 140 -36.74 1.81 3.98
C ALA A 140 -36.63 3.08 4.84
N LEU A 141 -37.66 3.94 4.80
CA LEU A 141 -37.87 4.93 5.87
C LEU A 141 -38.16 4.17 7.18
N SER A 142 -37.14 3.89 7.99
CA SER A 142 -37.22 3.94 9.47
C SER A 142 -36.07 3.21 10.21
N SER A 143 -35.66 3.84 11.31
CA SER A 143 -35.41 3.20 12.62
C SER A 143 -34.22 2.23 12.79
N GLU A 144 -32.97 2.68 12.57
CA GLU A 144 -31.82 2.07 13.27
C GLU A 144 -30.60 3.01 13.35
N SER A 145 -30.68 4.08 14.18
CA SER A 145 -29.64 5.13 14.26
C SER A 145 -28.21 4.61 14.49
N ARG A 146 -28.05 3.55 15.31
CA ARG A 146 -26.74 2.93 15.58
C ARG A 146 -26.17 2.17 14.39
N ARG A 147 -27.02 1.49 13.61
CA ARG A 147 -26.60 0.74 12.42
C ARG A 147 -26.27 1.70 11.29
N HIS A 148 -27.03 2.78 11.18
CA HIS A 148 -26.79 3.85 10.21
C HIS A 148 -25.46 4.59 10.47
N ALA A 149 -25.15 4.94 11.73
CA ALA A 149 -23.88 5.58 12.09
C ALA A 149 -22.66 4.66 11.86
N LYS A 150 -22.81 3.35 12.08
CA LYS A 150 -21.76 2.37 11.78
C LYS A 150 -21.52 2.24 10.28
N TYR A 151 -22.60 2.17 9.50
CA TYR A 151 -22.54 2.14 8.04
C TYR A 151 -21.83 3.36 7.47
N GLU A 152 -22.20 4.56 7.92
CA GLU A 152 -21.59 5.82 7.47
C GLU A 152 -20.08 5.84 7.78
N LYS A 153 -19.69 5.37 8.96
CA LYS A 153 -18.28 5.22 9.34
C LYS A 153 -17.53 4.25 8.42
N ASP A 154 -18.10 3.09 8.11
CA ASP A 154 -17.44 2.10 7.26
C ASP A 154 -17.39 2.57 5.79
N ARG A 155 -18.40 3.29 5.29
CA ARG A 155 -18.39 3.97 3.98
C ARG A 155 -17.30 5.05 3.90
N TYR A 156 -17.15 5.85 4.96
CA TYR A 156 -16.08 6.84 5.04
C TYR A 156 -14.70 6.19 5.02
N ARG A 157 -14.50 5.11 5.79
CA ARG A 157 -13.26 4.31 5.77
C ARG A 157 -12.99 3.74 4.37
N PHE A 158 -14.00 3.23 3.69
CA PHE A 158 -13.89 2.74 2.31
C PHE A 158 -13.44 3.84 1.35
N SER A 159 -14.12 4.99 1.35
CA SER A 159 -13.75 6.15 0.52
C SER A 159 -12.30 6.58 0.76
N LEU A 160 -11.88 6.60 2.03
CA LEU A 160 -10.51 6.92 2.40
C LEU A 160 -9.52 5.90 1.84
N TYR A 161 -9.75 4.59 2.03
CA TYR A 161 -8.83 3.57 1.52
C TYR A 161 -8.78 3.53 -0.02
N VAL A 162 -9.89 3.79 -0.70
CA VAL A 162 -9.91 3.97 -2.16
C VAL A 162 -9.06 5.18 -2.55
N ARG A 163 -9.19 6.32 -1.86
CA ARG A 163 -8.36 7.50 -2.13
C ARG A 163 -6.87 7.22 -1.92
N LEU A 164 -6.51 6.51 -0.84
CA LEU A 164 -5.13 6.07 -0.59
C LEU A 164 -4.61 5.17 -1.71
N PHE A 165 -5.42 4.20 -2.14
CA PHE A 165 -5.08 3.31 -3.25
C PHE A 165 -4.94 4.06 -4.57
N THR A 166 -5.79 5.04 -4.87
CA THR A 166 -5.68 5.85 -6.08
C THR A 166 -4.41 6.70 -6.08
N ILE A 167 -4.09 7.37 -4.96
CA ILE A 167 -2.87 8.20 -4.88
C ILE A 167 -1.63 7.33 -5.10
N MET A 168 -1.50 6.22 -4.36
CA MET A 168 -0.38 5.30 -4.54
C MET A 168 -0.41 4.71 -5.97
N GLY A 169 -1.54 4.19 -6.42
CA GLY A 169 -1.70 3.52 -7.71
C GLY A 169 -1.39 4.42 -8.91
N VAL A 170 -1.69 5.71 -8.85
CA VAL A 170 -1.32 6.67 -9.91
C VAL A 170 0.19 6.83 -9.99
N THR A 171 0.88 7.04 -8.87
CA THR A 171 2.35 7.13 -8.82
C THR A 171 2.98 5.88 -9.44
N TRP A 172 2.49 4.69 -9.06
CA TRP A 172 2.99 3.42 -9.58
C TRP A 172 2.67 3.16 -11.05
N THR A 173 1.50 3.57 -11.51
CA THR A 173 1.12 3.43 -12.93
C THR A 173 2.04 4.27 -13.81
N VAL A 174 2.40 5.49 -13.37
CA VAL A 174 3.35 6.36 -14.08
C VAL A 174 4.74 5.74 -14.13
N GLU A 175 5.21 5.13 -13.03
CA GLU A 175 6.48 4.41 -12.98
C GLU A 175 6.49 3.20 -13.93
N ILE A 176 5.44 2.36 -13.92
CA ILE A 176 5.32 1.19 -14.81
C ILE A 176 5.28 1.62 -16.28
N ILE A 177 4.55 2.68 -16.64
CA ILE A 177 4.49 3.20 -18.01
C ILE A 177 5.87 3.71 -18.46
N SER A 178 6.57 4.42 -17.58
CA SER A 178 7.92 4.93 -17.84
C SER A 178 8.91 3.79 -18.09
N TRP A 179 8.83 2.74 -17.26
CA TRP A 179 9.59 1.51 -17.41
C TRP A 179 9.29 0.78 -18.73
N LEU A 180 8.01 0.58 -19.06
CA LEU A 180 7.56 -0.12 -20.28
C LEU A 180 8.10 0.57 -21.54
N LEU A 181 7.91 1.88 -21.64
CA LEU A 181 8.25 2.64 -22.83
C LEU A 181 9.76 2.78 -23.04
N GLY A 182 10.59 2.48 -22.03
CA GLY A 182 12.04 2.71 -22.07
C GLY A 182 12.41 4.17 -22.37
N LYS A 183 11.42 5.07 -22.30
CA LYS A 183 11.56 6.48 -22.56
C LYS A 183 11.48 7.16 -21.22
N PRO A 184 12.57 7.80 -20.76
CA PRO A 184 12.46 8.69 -19.63
C PRO A 184 11.47 9.83 -19.91
N SER A 185 10.98 10.04 -21.15
CA SER A 185 10.19 11.20 -21.57
C SER A 185 8.84 11.44 -20.85
N VAL A 186 8.23 10.41 -20.26
CA VAL A 186 7.00 10.57 -19.43
C VAL A 186 7.38 10.85 -17.97
N ALA A 187 8.44 10.22 -17.49
CA ALA A 187 9.13 10.57 -16.23
C ALA A 187 9.97 11.86 -16.31
N SER A 188 10.19 12.43 -17.51
CA SER A 188 11.07 13.59 -17.75
C SER A 188 10.35 14.91 -17.64
N SER A 189 9.01 14.91 -17.52
CA SER A 189 8.38 15.97 -16.74
C SER A 189 8.74 15.69 -15.29
N SER A 190 9.99 16.01 -14.91
CA SER A 190 10.51 15.85 -13.55
C SER A 190 9.56 16.44 -12.53
N TRP A 191 8.81 17.49 -12.91
CA TRP A 191 7.79 18.12 -12.09
C TRP A 191 6.57 17.23 -11.80
N LEU A 192 6.10 16.40 -12.74
CA LEU A 192 4.93 15.52 -12.54
C LEU A 192 5.27 14.38 -11.58
N VAL A 193 6.39 13.69 -11.82
CA VAL A 193 6.86 12.62 -10.93
C VAL A 193 7.15 13.17 -9.54
N TYR A 194 7.82 14.32 -9.46
CA TYR A 194 8.08 14.99 -8.19
C TYR A 194 6.78 15.41 -7.50
N ALA A 195 5.80 15.95 -8.22
CA ALA A 195 4.51 16.30 -7.66
C ALA A 195 3.76 15.06 -7.13
N LEU A 196 3.79 13.95 -7.87
CA LEU A 196 3.18 12.68 -7.45
C LEU A 196 3.88 12.10 -6.22
N ASP A 197 5.20 12.15 -6.16
CA ASP A 197 5.98 11.72 -5.00
C ASP A 197 5.69 12.60 -3.78
N VAL A 198 5.62 13.92 -3.95
CA VAL A 198 5.21 14.85 -2.89
C VAL A 198 3.78 14.54 -2.42
N CYS A 199 2.83 14.32 -3.33
CA CYS A 199 1.47 13.91 -2.96
C CYS A 199 1.46 12.59 -2.18
N ASN A 200 2.27 11.63 -2.59
CA ASN A 200 2.41 10.36 -1.90
C ASN A 200 3.00 10.55 -0.50
N CYS A 201 4.03 11.39 -0.33
CA CYS A 201 4.59 11.75 0.97
C CYS A 201 3.56 12.45 1.88
N LEU A 202 2.76 13.38 1.33
CA LEU A 202 1.69 14.07 2.06
C LEU A 202 0.54 13.15 2.46
N THR A 203 0.42 11.99 1.82
CA THR A 203 -0.62 11.00 2.13
C THR A 203 -0.52 10.52 3.58
N GLY A 204 0.70 10.38 4.12
CA GLY A 204 0.92 10.07 5.54
C GLY A 204 0.36 11.13 6.48
N ILE A 205 0.55 12.42 6.14
CA ILE A 205 -0.02 13.55 6.90
C ILE A 205 -1.54 13.52 6.86
N ALA A 206 -2.13 13.26 5.69
CA ALA A 206 -3.57 13.14 5.54
C ALA A 206 -4.13 12.00 6.42
N ILE A 207 -3.50 10.83 6.44
CA ILE A 207 -3.90 9.70 7.30
C ILE A 207 -3.90 10.11 8.77
N PHE A 208 -2.88 10.83 9.24
CA PHE A 208 -2.77 11.28 10.62
C PHE A 208 -3.97 12.16 11.04
N PHE A 209 -4.29 13.20 10.26
CA PHE A 209 -5.43 14.06 10.58
C PHE A 209 -6.76 13.30 10.50
N LEU A 210 -6.88 12.32 9.61
CA LEU A 210 -8.13 11.58 9.40
C LEU A 210 -8.37 10.47 10.43
N PHE A 211 -7.34 9.87 11.01
CA PHE A 211 -7.49 8.77 11.98
C PHE A 211 -7.12 9.13 13.42
N VAL A 212 -6.12 9.98 13.60
CA VAL A 212 -5.57 10.31 14.93
C VAL A 212 -6.21 11.59 15.47
N TRP A 213 -6.28 12.65 14.65
CA TRP A 213 -6.87 13.93 15.04
C TRP A 213 -8.41 13.89 14.96
N LYS A 214 -9.04 13.07 15.80
CA LYS A 214 -10.50 13.01 15.94
C LYS A 214 -10.92 13.61 17.28
N GLN A 215 -12.00 14.41 17.28
CA GLN A 215 -12.63 14.89 18.52
C GLN A 215 -12.90 13.74 19.50
N LYS A 216 -13.35 12.58 19.01
CA LYS A 216 -13.54 11.38 19.84
C LYS A 216 -12.26 10.89 20.52
N VAL A 217 -11.12 10.93 19.84
CA VAL A 217 -9.81 10.56 20.42
C VAL A 217 -9.40 11.60 21.47
N LYS A 218 -9.59 12.89 21.17
CA LYS A 218 -9.36 13.98 22.13
C LYS A 218 -10.22 13.84 23.39
N THR A 219 -11.51 13.55 23.26
CA THR A 219 -12.42 13.31 24.40
C THR A 219 -12.00 12.10 25.21
N LEU A 220 -11.61 10.99 24.58
CA LEU A 220 -11.12 9.80 25.27
C LEU A 220 -9.78 10.02 25.99
N LEU A 221 -8.90 10.83 25.41
CA LEU A 221 -7.64 11.23 26.06
C LEU A 221 -7.92 12.12 27.27
N LEU A 222 -8.81 13.11 27.13
CA LEU A 222 -9.22 13.97 28.24
C LEU A 222 -9.86 13.14 29.37
N GLN A 223 -10.78 12.24 29.07
CA GLN A 223 -11.40 11.35 30.08
C GLN A 223 -10.44 10.38 30.77
N ARG A 224 -9.26 10.11 30.19
CA ARG A 224 -8.27 9.20 30.77
C ARG A 224 -7.23 9.92 31.63
N TYR A 225 -6.96 11.20 31.36
CA TYR A 225 -5.89 11.97 31.99
C TYR A 225 -6.36 13.20 32.78
N VAL A 226 -7.64 13.55 32.68
CA VAL A 226 -8.34 14.59 33.47
C VAL A 226 -9.49 13.94 34.21
#